data_AF-A0A957ZNB1-F1
#
_entry.id   AF-A0A957ZNB1-F1
#
_cell.length_a   1.000
_cell.length_b   1.000
_cell.length_c   1.000
_cell.angle_alpha   90.00
_cell.angle_beta   90.00
_cell.angle_gamma   90.00
#
_symmetry.space_group_name_H-M   'P 1'
#
loop_
_entity.id
_entity.type
_entity.pdbx_description
1 polymer ?
#
loop_
_entity_poly.entity_id
_entity_poly.type
_entity_poly.pdbx_seq_one_letter_code
_entity_poly.pdbx_strand_id
1 'polypeptide(L)'
;MVEAEIPDILITDIKMPFMDGLELSRIVRARLPQTRIVILSGHDEFRYAQQAIQLGVTDYLLKPVGAQELLDVLTRIRSQIDDERRQQERLQTLQQQVKENAGVLRQQFLLDLVTGHYSATDAIAGAAALQIDLVARWYLAVSVRCDVVGEAPYLA
;
A
#
# COMPACT_ATOMS: atom_id res chain seq x y z
N MET A 1 9.86 23.49 11.66
CA MET A 1 10.47 22.22 11.22
C MET A 1 9.54 21.06 11.56
N VAL A 2 8.47 20.86 10.77
CA VAL A 2 7.70 19.58 10.67
C VAL A 2 7.35 19.30 9.19
N GLU A 3 7.73 20.18 8.26
CA GLU A 3 7.35 20.06 6.83
C GLU A 3 8.33 19.22 5.99
N ALA A 4 9.46 18.78 6.56
CA ALA A 4 10.48 18.02 5.83
C ALA A 4 10.41 16.50 6.05
N GLU A 5 9.68 16.02 7.06
CA GLU A 5 9.53 14.59 7.36
C GLU A 5 8.08 14.27 7.73
N ILE A 6 7.60 13.10 7.31
CA ILE A 6 6.30 12.56 7.68
C ILE A 6 6.52 11.61 8.86
N PRO A 7 6.34 12.06 10.12
CA PRO A 7 6.61 11.21 11.27
C PRO A 7 5.56 10.11 11.42
N ASP A 8 6.00 8.93 11.82
CA ASP A 8 5.12 7.83 12.23
C ASP A 8 4.39 8.15 13.56
N ILE A 9 5.11 8.79 14.48
CA ILE A 9 4.60 9.16 15.80
C ILE A 9 4.94 10.62 16.09
N LEU A 10 3.92 11.41 16.42
CA LEU A 10 4.03 12.75 16.99
C LEU A 10 3.82 12.67 18.50
N ILE A 11 4.80 13.14 19.27
CA ILE A 11 4.66 13.36 20.71
C ILE A 11 4.64 14.87 20.94
N THR A 12 3.63 15.39 21.63
CA THR A 12 3.48 16.82 21.85
C THR A 12 3.01 17.14 23.26
N ASP A 13 3.38 18.32 23.76
CA ASP A 13 2.84 18.86 25.00
C ASP A 13 1.47 19.45 24.75
N ILE A 14 0.57 19.35 25.72
CA ILE A 14 -0.74 19.97 25.62
C ILE A 14 -0.67 21.48 25.78
N LYS A 15 0.20 21.98 26.66
CA LYS A 15 0.40 23.41 26.91
C LYS A 15 1.70 23.85 26.25
N MET A 16 1.58 24.60 25.18
CA MET A 16 2.70 25.24 24.51
C MET A 16 2.37 26.72 24.25
N PRO A 17 3.38 27.60 24.11
CA PRO A 17 3.17 28.97 23.67
C PRO A 17 2.56 29.01 22.25
N PHE A 18 1.71 30.00 21.99
CA PHE A 18 1.05 30.30 20.71
C PHE A 18 -0.01 29.30 20.23
N MET A 19 0.23 27.99 20.32
CA MET A 19 -0.66 26.92 19.85
C MET A 19 -0.65 25.76 20.86
N ASP A 20 -1.81 25.21 21.19
CA ASP A 20 -1.88 24.05 22.10
C ASP A 20 -1.73 22.71 21.34
N GLY A 21 -1.44 21.64 22.09
CA GLY A 21 -1.24 20.30 21.51
C GLY A 21 -2.47 19.74 20.80
N LEU A 22 -3.68 20.18 21.15
CA LEU A 22 -4.92 19.74 20.50
C LEU A 22 -5.12 20.42 19.14
N GLU A 23 -4.77 21.70 19.04
CA GLU A 23 -4.79 22.43 17.78
C GLU A 23 -3.76 21.88 16.81
N LEU A 24 -2.53 21.59 17.28
CA LEU A 24 -1.53 20.88 16.49
C LEU A 24 -2.06 19.51 16.03
N SER A 25 -2.70 18.75 16.93
CA SER A 25 -3.26 17.44 16.62
C SER A 25 -4.32 17.51 15.51
N ARG A 26 -5.14 18.56 15.50
CA ARG A 26 -6.15 18.80 14.46
C ARG A 26 -5.49 19.03 13.09
N ILE A 27 -4.43 19.85 13.05
CA ILE A 27 -3.68 20.14 11.81
C ILE A 27 -3.01 18.86 11.29
N VAL A 28 -2.37 18.10 12.18
CA VAL A 28 -1.65 16.88 11.82
C VAL A 28 -2.60 15.80 11.37
N ARG A 29 -3.76 15.62 12.02
CA ARG A 29 -4.77 14.66 11.57
C ARG A 29 -5.30 14.98 10.16
N ALA A 30 -5.44 16.26 9.82
CA ALA A 30 -5.89 16.70 8.51
C ALA A 30 -4.82 16.53 7.42
N ARG A 31 -3.55 16.77 7.74
CA ARG A 31 -2.45 16.73 6.75
C ARG A 31 -1.76 15.37 6.66
N LEU A 32 -1.59 14.70 7.79
CA LEU A 32 -0.85 13.45 7.98
C LEU A 32 -1.72 12.45 8.75
N PRO A 33 -2.80 11.92 8.14
CA PRO A 33 -3.77 11.08 8.84
C PRO A 33 -3.19 9.78 9.39
N GLN A 34 -2.07 9.31 8.82
CA GLN A 34 -1.36 8.09 9.24
C GLN A 34 -0.48 8.30 10.48
N THR A 35 -0.13 9.54 10.82
CA THR A 35 0.68 9.85 12.00
C THR A 35 -0.12 9.54 13.28
N ARG A 36 0.51 8.79 14.19
CA ARG A 36 -0.01 8.50 15.52
C ARG A 36 0.35 9.64 16.46
N ILE A 37 -0.59 10.07 17.30
CA ILE A 37 -0.43 11.28 18.10
C ILE A 37 -0.51 10.92 19.57
N VAL A 38 0.53 11.26 20.34
CA VAL A 38 0.58 11.10 21.79
C VAL A 38 0.69 12.47 22.43
N ILE A 39 -0.25 12.81 23.30
CA ILE A 39 -0.24 14.08 24.04
C ILE A 39 0.31 13.85 25.45
N LEU A 40 1.22 14.72 25.88
CA LEU A 40 1.73 14.78 27.24
C LEU A 40 1.09 15.97 27.97
N SER A 41 0.57 15.73 29.17
CA SER A 41 -0.23 16.72 29.92
C SER A 41 0.15 16.81 31.39
N GLY A 42 -0.08 17.96 32.04
CA GLY A 42 0.14 18.13 33.47
C GLY A 42 -1.01 17.58 34.34
N HIS A 43 -0.87 17.69 35.66
CA HIS A 43 -1.94 17.35 36.60
C HIS A 43 -3.14 18.31 36.42
N ASP A 44 -4.37 17.79 36.59
CA ASP A 44 -5.67 18.51 36.50
C ASP A 44 -6.20 18.93 35.11
N GLU A 45 -5.93 18.14 34.07
CA GLU A 45 -6.29 18.49 32.68
C GLU A 45 -7.37 17.58 32.03
N PHE A 46 -8.28 17.01 32.84
CA PHE A 46 -9.32 16.08 32.39
C PHE A 46 -10.17 16.58 31.21
N ARG A 47 -10.47 17.89 31.17
CA ARG A 47 -11.24 18.51 30.08
C ARG A 47 -10.58 18.29 28.71
N TYR A 48 -9.25 18.27 28.67
CA TYR A 48 -8.52 18.12 27.43
C TYR A 48 -8.40 16.66 27.00
N ALA A 49 -8.36 15.71 27.93
CA ALA A 49 -8.37 14.29 27.60
C ALA A 49 -9.62 13.91 26.79
N GLN A 50 -10.79 14.43 27.16
CA GLN A 50 -12.03 14.21 26.40
C GLN A 50 -11.94 14.74 24.96
N GLN A 51 -11.37 15.94 24.79
CA GLN A 51 -11.18 16.54 23.47
C GLN A 51 -10.14 15.76 22.64
N ALA A 52 -9.08 15.28 23.29
CA ALA A 52 -8.04 14.48 22.65
C ALA A 52 -8.63 13.18 22.08
N ILE A 53 -9.48 12.49 22.86
CA ILE A 53 -10.20 11.29 22.41
C ILE A 53 -11.09 11.62 21.20
N GLN A 54 -11.83 12.73 21.23
CA GLN A 54 -12.68 13.15 20.10
C GLN A 54 -11.88 13.47 18.83
N LEU A 55 -10.67 14.00 18.97
CA LEU A 55 -9.75 14.25 17.85
C LEU A 55 -9.05 12.96 17.35
N GLY A 56 -9.29 11.82 18.02
CA GLY A 56 -8.69 10.55 17.67
C GLY A 56 -7.18 10.53 17.91
N VAL A 57 -6.68 11.18 18.97
CA VAL A 57 -5.28 10.97 19.38
C VAL A 57 -5.09 9.50 19.77
N THR A 58 -3.88 9.01 19.61
CA THR A 58 -3.54 7.60 19.87
C THR A 58 -3.34 7.32 21.36
N ASP A 59 -2.79 8.28 22.10
CA ASP A 59 -2.66 8.16 23.55
C ASP A 59 -2.55 9.52 24.24
N TYR A 60 -2.80 9.53 25.55
CA TYR A 60 -2.72 10.69 26.42
C TYR A 60 -2.01 10.32 27.72
N LEU A 61 -0.84 10.91 27.97
CA LEU A 61 0.01 10.58 29.11
C LEU A 61 0.11 11.75 30.09
N LEU A 62 0.00 11.44 31.38
CA LEU A 62 0.12 12.41 32.47
C LEU A 62 1.58 12.55 32.91
N LYS A 63 2.03 13.80 33.04
CA LYS A 63 3.35 14.13 33.57
C LYS A 63 3.34 14.07 35.10
N PRO A 64 4.45 13.62 35.72
CA PRO A 64 5.67 13.14 35.09
C PRO A 64 5.48 11.74 34.47
N VAL A 65 5.84 11.60 33.19
CA VAL A 65 5.74 10.31 32.49
C VAL A 65 6.98 9.48 32.80
N GLY A 66 6.77 8.26 33.29
CA GLY A 66 7.86 7.31 33.52
C GLY A 66 8.48 6.84 32.21
N ALA A 67 9.79 6.62 32.17
CA ALA A 67 10.47 6.10 30.97
C ALA A 67 9.87 4.77 30.49
N GLN A 68 9.50 3.88 31.42
CA GLN A 68 8.88 2.60 31.10
C GLN A 68 7.48 2.78 30.50
N GLU A 69 6.65 3.66 31.07
CA GLU A 69 5.31 3.95 30.57
C GLU A 69 5.36 4.50 29.13
N LEU A 70 6.26 5.45 28.87
CA LEU A 70 6.45 5.97 27.52
C LEU A 70 6.93 4.87 26.56
N LEU A 71 7.86 4.01 27.00
CA LEU A 71 8.37 2.92 26.18
C LEU A 71 7.25 1.92 25.82
N ASP A 72 6.38 1.58 26.78
CA ASP A 72 5.28 0.65 26.58
C ASP A 72 4.27 1.20 25.56
N VAL A 73 3.93 2.48 25.68
CA VAL A 73 3.06 3.20 24.74
C VAL A 73 3.67 3.21 23.34
N LEU A 74 4.94 3.59 23.20
CA LEU A 74 5.61 3.64 21.90
C LEU A 74 5.78 2.26 21.29
N THR A 75 6.05 1.23 22.09
CA THR A 75 6.17 -0.16 21.62
C THR A 75 4.83 -0.67 21.10
N ARG A 76 3.74 -0.38 21.81
CA ARG A 76 2.38 -0.70 21.37
C ARG A 76 2.03 -0.01 20.06
N ILE A 77 2.32 1.29 19.96
CA ILE A 77 2.05 2.08 18.74
C ILE A 77 2.88 1.54 17.56
N ARG A 78 4.16 1.25 17.77
CA ARG A 78 5.03 0.64 16.77
C ARG A 78 4.45 -0.68 16.25
N SER A 79 4.01 -1.58 17.13
CA SER A 79 3.42 -2.86 16.71
C SER A 79 2.20 -2.64 15.81
N GLN A 80 1.34 -1.69 16.14
CA GLN A 80 0.16 -1.36 15.32
C GLN A 80 0.57 -0.86 13.93
N ILE A 81 1.56 0.02 13.84
CA ILE A 81 2.08 0.53 12.56
C ILE A 81 2.70 -0.61 11.74
N ASP A 82 3.51 -1.47 12.37
CA ASP A 82 4.17 -2.60 11.71
C ASP A 82 3.14 -3.62 11.19
N ASP A 83 2.07 -3.88 11.96
CA ASP A 83 0.97 -4.75 11.53
C ASP A 83 0.20 -4.18 10.33
N GLU A 84 -0.13 -2.89 10.36
CA GLU A 84 -0.82 -2.22 9.26
C GLU A 84 0.02 -2.23 7.98
N ARG A 85 1.33 -1.97 8.08
CA ARG A 85 2.27 -2.04 6.95
C ARG A 85 2.34 -3.47 6.38
N ARG A 86 2.51 -4.48 7.24
CA ARG A 86 2.52 -5.90 6.81
C ARG A 86 1.23 -6.30 6.09
N GLN A 87 0.08 -5.85 6.58
CA GLN A 87 -1.20 -6.13 5.94
C GLN A 87 -1.30 -5.49 4.55
N GLN A 88 -0.87 -4.24 4.41
CA GLN A 88 -0.85 -3.54 3.12
C GLN A 88 0.08 -4.24 2.12
N GLU A 89 1.30 -4.59 2.53
CA GLU A 89 2.26 -5.31 1.69
C GLU A 89 1.73 -6.67 1.23
N ARG A 90 1.07 -7.41 2.14
CA ARG A 90 0.45 -8.70 1.82
C ARG A 90 -0.67 -8.57 0.79
N LEU A 91 -1.53 -7.56 0.95
CA LEU A 91 -2.60 -7.29 -0.01
C LEU A 91 -2.06 -6.92 -1.39
N GLN A 92 -1.02 -6.08 -1.44
CA GLN A 92 -0.36 -5.71 -2.68
C GLN A 92 0.26 -6.93 -3.38
N THR A 93 0.95 -7.80 -2.62
CA THR A 93 1.54 -9.03 -3.15
C THR A 93 0.48 -9.96 -3.74
N LEU A 94 -0.64 -10.17 -3.02
CA LEU A 94 -1.75 -11.00 -3.52
C LEU A 94 -2.35 -10.43 -4.81
N GLN A 95 -2.57 -9.12 -4.87
CA GLN A 95 -3.08 -8.46 -6.08
C GLN A 95 -2.11 -8.61 -7.26
N GLN A 96 -0.80 -8.53 -7.00
CA GLN A 96 0.22 -8.70 -8.01
C GLN A 96 0.23 -10.14 -8.56
N GLN A 97 0.15 -11.14 -7.69
CA GLN A 97 0.06 -12.56 -8.10
C GLN A 97 -1.17 -12.84 -8.97
N VAL A 98 -2.33 -12.25 -8.63
CA VAL A 98 -3.54 -12.38 -9.45
C VAL A 98 -3.33 -11.79 -10.85
N LYS A 99 -2.68 -10.62 -10.96
CA LYS A 99 -2.36 -9.99 -12.25
C LYS A 99 -1.36 -10.81 -13.06
N GLU A 100 -0.32 -11.35 -12.43
CA GLU A 100 0.70 -12.16 -13.08
C GLU A 100 0.11 -13.46 -13.63
N ASN A 101 -0.71 -14.15 -12.84
CA ASN A 101 -1.40 -15.36 -13.28
C ASN A 101 -2.33 -15.09 -14.49
N ALA A 102 -3.05 -13.96 -14.49
CA ALA A 102 -3.85 -13.56 -15.65
C ALA A 102 -2.99 -13.31 -16.90
N GLY A 103 -1.80 -12.72 -16.73
CA GLY A 103 -0.82 -12.52 -17.81
C GLY A 103 -0.33 -13.83 -18.43
N VAL A 104 0.00 -14.82 -17.59
CA VAL A 104 0.44 -16.15 -18.04
C VAL A 104 -0.68 -16.88 -18.80
N LEU A 105 -1.91 -16.87 -18.27
CA LEU A 105 -3.07 -17.48 -18.94
C LEU A 105 -3.35 -16.80 -20.28
N ARG A 106 -3.23 -15.48 -20.35
CA ARG A 106 -3.36 -14.70 -21.59
C ARG A 106 -2.29 -15.08 -22.61
N GLN A 107 -1.04 -15.20 -22.19
CA GLN A 107 0.04 -15.60 -23.09
C GLN A 107 -0.18 -17.01 -23.64
N GLN A 108 -0.54 -17.97 -22.78
CA GLN A 108 -0.79 -19.34 -23.22
C GLN A 108 -1.96 -19.39 -24.20
N PHE A 109 -3.07 -18.72 -23.88
CA PHE A 109 -4.23 -18.63 -24.75
C PHE A 109 -3.88 -18.07 -26.14
N LEU A 110 -3.10 -16.99 -26.20
CA LEU A 110 -2.69 -16.39 -27.48
C LEU A 110 -1.77 -17.33 -28.30
N LEU A 111 -0.86 -18.06 -27.64
CA LEU A 111 0.00 -19.05 -28.31
C LEU A 111 -0.82 -20.19 -28.89
N ASP A 112 -1.76 -20.72 -28.10
CA ASP A 112 -2.65 -21.82 -28.50
C ASP A 112 -3.60 -21.40 -29.64
N LEU A 113 -4.04 -20.13 -29.63
CA LEU A 113 -4.84 -19.54 -30.69
C LEU A 113 -4.07 -19.48 -32.01
N VAL A 114 -2.80 -19.05 -31.98
CA VAL A 114 -1.94 -18.94 -33.17
C VAL A 114 -1.52 -20.32 -33.70
N THR A 115 -1.35 -21.30 -32.81
CA THR A 115 -0.94 -22.67 -33.17
C THR A 115 -2.10 -23.56 -33.61
N GLY A 116 -3.35 -23.06 -33.55
CA GLY A 116 -4.53 -23.75 -34.06
C GLY A 116 -5.12 -24.79 -33.11
N HIS A 117 -4.83 -24.71 -31.81
CA HIS A 117 -5.36 -25.64 -30.80
C HIS A 117 -6.80 -25.33 -30.38
N TYR A 118 -7.37 -24.19 -30.80
CA TYR A 118 -8.75 -23.79 -30.50
C TYR A 118 -9.64 -23.83 -31.74
N SER A 119 -10.86 -24.34 -31.57
CA SER A 119 -11.94 -24.09 -32.52
C SER A 119 -12.39 -22.62 -32.44
N ALA A 120 -13.07 -22.11 -33.48
CA ALA A 120 -13.56 -20.73 -33.50
C ALA A 120 -14.49 -20.40 -32.33
N THR A 121 -15.32 -21.37 -31.90
CA THR A 121 -16.22 -21.21 -30.75
C THR A 121 -15.47 -21.17 -29.43
N ASP A 122 -14.47 -22.04 -29.27
CA ASP A 122 -13.68 -22.10 -28.04
C ASP A 122 -12.75 -20.89 -27.90
N ALA A 123 -12.23 -20.38 -29.02
CA ALA A 123 -11.44 -19.15 -29.07
C ALA A 123 -12.25 -17.92 -28.59
N ILE A 124 -13.48 -17.77 -29.05
CA ILE A 124 -14.36 -16.65 -28.63
C ILE A 124 -14.69 -16.76 -27.13
N ALA A 125 -15.01 -17.96 -26.66
CA ALA A 125 -15.30 -18.21 -25.25
C ALA A 125 -14.09 -17.94 -24.33
N GLY A 126 -12.90 -18.44 -24.72
CA GLY A 126 -11.65 -18.22 -23.98
C GLY A 126 -11.22 -16.76 -23.93
N ALA A 127 -11.41 -16.02 -25.03
CA ALA A 127 -11.11 -14.58 -25.06
C ALA A 127 -12.03 -13.76 -24.17
N ALA A 128 -13.33 -14.07 -24.14
CA ALA A 128 -14.26 -13.43 -23.21
C ALA A 128 -13.87 -13.66 -21.75
N ALA A 129 -13.45 -14.88 -21.39
CA ALA A 129 -12.99 -15.22 -20.04
C ALA A 129 -11.72 -14.45 -19.62
N LEU A 130 -10.86 -14.09 -20.58
CA LEU A 130 -9.62 -13.34 -20.35
C LEU A 130 -9.76 -11.83 -20.63
N GLN A 131 -10.98 -11.35 -20.87
CA GLN A 131 -11.27 -9.95 -21.25
C GLN A 131 -10.43 -9.49 -22.46
N ILE A 132 -10.19 -10.39 -23.41
CA ILE A 132 -9.54 -10.10 -24.68
C ILE A 132 -10.64 -9.84 -25.70
N ASP A 133 -10.62 -8.64 -26.29
CA ASP A 133 -11.56 -8.34 -27.37
C ASP A 133 -11.05 -8.95 -28.68
N LEU A 134 -11.59 -10.13 -29.00
CA LEU A 134 -11.32 -10.81 -30.26
C LEU A 134 -12.27 -10.41 -31.38
N VAL A 135 -13.37 -9.69 -31.12
CA VAL A 135 -14.39 -9.40 -32.14
C VAL A 135 -14.13 -8.02 -32.74
N ALA A 136 -13.50 -7.99 -33.90
CA ALA A 136 -13.15 -6.74 -34.58
C ALA A 136 -13.71 -6.71 -36.01
N ARG A 137 -13.99 -5.50 -36.50
CA ARG A 137 -14.34 -5.28 -37.92
C ARG A 137 -13.19 -5.61 -38.88
N TRP A 138 -11.95 -5.49 -38.42
CA TRP A 138 -10.73 -5.68 -39.21
C TRP A 138 -9.65 -6.30 -38.33
N TYR A 139 -8.84 -7.19 -38.91
CA TYR A 139 -7.69 -7.80 -38.24
C TYR A 139 -6.42 -7.49 -39.03
N LEU A 140 -5.35 -7.16 -38.32
CA LEU A 140 -4.00 -7.09 -38.88
C LEU A 140 -3.26 -8.39 -38.50
N ALA A 141 -2.96 -9.22 -39.50
CA ALA A 141 -2.11 -10.38 -39.32
C ALA A 141 -0.68 -10.06 -39.77
N VAL A 142 0.30 -10.31 -38.91
CA VAL A 142 1.73 -10.14 -39.22
C VAL A 142 2.40 -11.50 -39.06
N SER A 143 3.02 -12.01 -40.13
CA SER A 143 3.91 -13.17 -40.04
C SER A 143 5.35 -12.70 -39.91
N VAL A 144 6.00 -13.03 -38.80
CA VAL A 144 7.42 -12.75 -38.59
C VAL A 144 8.19 -14.06 -38.76
N ARG A 145 9.19 -14.06 -39.65
CA ARG A 145 10.17 -15.15 -39.76
C ARG A 145 11.43 -14.70 -39.05
N CYS A 146 11.77 -15.36 -37.95
CA CYS A 146 13.04 -15.15 -37.26
C CYS A 146 13.99 -16.28 -37.63
N ASP A 147 15.03 -15.99 -38.39
CA ASP A 147 16.11 -16.93 -38.63
C ASP A 147 17.05 -16.90 -37.41
N VAL A 148 17.21 -18.03 -36.74
CA VAL A 148 18.23 -18.18 -35.70
C VAL A 148 19.56 -18.30 -36.44
N VAL A 149 20.40 -17.27 -36.36
CA VAL A 149 21.78 -17.34 -36.88
C VAL A 149 22.51 -18.36 -36.02
N GLY A 150 22.65 -19.58 -36.55
CA GLY A 150 23.36 -20.67 -35.90
C GLY A 150 24.82 -20.31 -35.68
N GLU A 151 25.35 -20.71 -34.51
CA GLU A 151 26.78 -20.71 -34.21
C GLU A 151 27.55 -21.34 -35.37
N ALA A 152 28.55 -20.60 -35.86
CA ALA A 152 29.49 -21.11 -36.85
C ALA A 152 30.18 -22.36 -36.29
N PRO A 153 30.23 -23.48 -37.04
CA PRO A 153 31.03 -24.62 -36.62
C PRO A 153 32.50 -24.22 -36.72
N TYR A 154 33.17 -24.10 -35.57
CA TYR A 154 34.62 -24.19 -35.50
C TYR A 154 35.03 -25.55 -36.06
N LEU A 155 35.48 -25.59 -37.31
CA LEU A 155 36.25 -26.71 -37.84
C LEU A 155 37.74 -26.32 -37.84
N ALA A 156 38.51 -27.23 -37.26
CA ALA A 156 39.94 -27.18 -36.94
C ALA A 156 40.86 -27.05 -38.16
#